data_AF-A0A937DMX9-F1
#
_entry.id   AF-A0A937DMX9-F1
#
_cell.length_a   1.000
_cell.length_b   1.000
_cell.length_c   1.000
_cell.angle_alpha   90.00
_cell.angle_beta   90.00
_cell.angle_gamma   90.00
#
_symmetry.space_group_name_H-M   'P 1'
#
loop_
_entity.id
_entity.type
_entity.pdbx_description
1 polymer ?
#
loop_
_entity_poly.entity_id
_entity_poly.type
_entity_poly.pdbx_seq_one_letter_code
_entity_poly.pdbx_strand_id
1 'polypeptide(L)' 'MTHKITNAIRIQTDKTNEMEHSTPLFLTSSFCFEDAESMRAAFADETADNI' A
#
# COMPACT_ATOMS: atom_id res chain seq x y z
N MET A 1 15.55 -21.64 -3.53
CA MET A 1 16.29 -20.47 -4.05
C MET A 1 15.29 -19.36 -4.32
N THR A 2 15.51 -18.16 -3.77
CA THR A 2 14.64 -17.01 -4.01
C THR A 2 14.85 -16.50 -5.44
N HIS A 3 13.83 -16.61 -6.30
CA HIS A 3 13.90 -16.11 -7.68
C HIS A 3 13.60 -14.61 -7.70
N LYS A 4 14.64 -13.78 -7.51
CA LYS A 4 14.53 -12.31 -7.43
C LYS A 4 13.78 -11.69 -8.62
N ILE A 5 14.04 -12.17 -9.83
CA ILE A 5 13.37 -11.66 -11.06
C ILE A 5 11.88 -11.98 -11.05
N THR A 6 11.51 -13.20 -10.63
CA THR A 6 10.11 -13.60 -10.49
C THR A 6 9.37 -12.74 -9.47
N ASN A 7 10.00 -12.47 -8.33
CA ASN A 7 9.42 -11.64 -7.28
C ASN A 7 9.23 -10.19 -7.74
N ALA A 8 10.18 -9.64 -8.50
CA ALA A 8 10.10 -8.27 -8.99
C ALA A 8 8.87 -7.97 -9.87
N ILE A 9 8.31 -9.00 -10.55
CA ILE A 9 7.13 -8.86 -11.40
C ILE A 9 5.84 -9.41 -10.76
N ARG A 10 5.93 -10.05 -9.59
CA ARG A 10 4.78 -10.70 -8.93
C ARG A 10 4.45 -10.15 -7.55
N ILE A 11 5.38 -9.45 -6.88
CA ILE A 11 5.08 -8.71 -5.67
C ILE A 11 4.31 -7.46 -6.09
N GLN A 12 3.00 -7.51 -5.87
CA GLN A 12 2.07 -6.45 -6.21
C GLN A 12 0.90 -6.49 -5.21
N THR A 13 0.00 -5.52 -5.29
CA THR A 13 -1.22 -5.48 -4.46
C THR A 13 -2.03 -6.76 -4.64
N ASP A 14 -2.66 -7.23 -3.56
CA ASP A 14 -3.55 -8.39 -3.63
C ASP A 14 -4.69 -8.14 -4.62
N LYS A 15 -5.03 -9.17 -5.40
CA LYS A 15 -6.13 -9.08 -6.37
C LYS A 15 -7.46 -9.01 -5.65
N THR A 16 -8.37 -8.20 -6.17
CA THR A 16 -9.76 -8.24 -5.76
C THR A 16 -10.48 -9.46 -6.35
N ASN A 17 -11.77 -9.60 -6.05
CA ASN A 17 -12.61 -10.67 -6.60
C ASN A 17 -12.77 -10.59 -8.13
N GLU A 18 -12.43 -9.45 -8.75
CA GLU A 18 -12.52 -9.24 -10.20
C GLU A 18 -11.31 -9.83 -10.96
N MET A 19 -10.33 -10.39 -10.24
CA MET A 19 -9.21 -11.18 -10.78
C MET A 19 -8.33 -10.42 -11.79
N GLU A 20 -8.20 -9.12 -11.63
CA GLU A 20 -7.35 -8.25 -12.45
C GLU A 20 -5.87 -8.65 -12.41
N HIS A 21 -5.16 -8.44 -13.53
CA HIS A 21 -3.72 -8.66 -13.58
C HIS A 21 -2.93 -7.44 -13.08
N SER A 22 -3.50 -6.24 -13.21
CA SER A 22 -2.85 -4.96 -12.92
C SER A 22 -3.11 -4.47 -11.49
N THR A 23 -2.15 -3.74 -10.94
CA THR A 23 -2.33 -2.99 -9.69
C THR A 23 -3.06 -1.65 -9.94
N PRO A 24 -3.95 -1.20 -9.04
CA PRO A 24 -4.60 0.11 -9.13
C PRO A 24 -3.63 1.29 -9.15
N LEU A 25 -4.01 2.37 -9.82
CA LEU A 25 -3.29 3.65 -9.80
C LEU A 25 -4.01 4.66 -8.88
N PHE A 26 -3.36 5.06 -7.79
CA PHE A 26 -3.87 6.07 -6.87
C PHE A 26 -3.38 7.47 -7.28
N LEU A 27 -4.09 8.10 -8.23
CA LEU A 27 -3.74 9.43 -8.76
C LEU A 27 -4.19 10.56 -7.82
N THR A 28 -3.68 10.55 -6.59
CA THR A 28 -3.97 11.55 -5.55
C THR A 28 -2.67 12.01 -4.88
N SER A 29 -2.66 13.23 -4.35
CA SER A 29 -1.53 13.79 -3.60
C SER A 29 -1.59 13.50 -2.10
N SER A 30 -2.70 12.97 -1.59
CA SER A 30 -2.91 12.74 -0.16
C SER A 30 -4.02 11.71 0.11
N PHE A 31 -4.05 11.18 1.34
CA PHE A 31 -5.07 10.28 1.88
C PHE A 31 -5.73 10.89 3.13
N CYS A 32 -6.96 10.48 3.41
CA CYS A 32 -7.70 10.89 4.61
C CYS A 32 -7.46 9.92 5.76
N PHE A 33 -7.43 10.45 6.99
CA PHE A 33 -7.39 9.66 8.23
C PHE A 33 -8.78 9.64 8.87
N GLU A 34 -9.12 8.56 9.58
CA GLU A 34 -10.42 8.44 10.27
C GLU A 34 -10.55 9.45 11.41
N ASP A 35 -9.45 9.75 12.09
CA ASP A 35 -9.38 10.70 13.19
C ASP A 35 -8.01 11.38 13.28
N ALA A 36 -7.93 12.45 14.09
CA ALA A 36 -6.73 13.26 14.23
C ALA A 36 -5.58 12.54 14.95
N GLU A 37 -5.89 11.59 15.84
CA GLU A 37 -4.91 10.82 16.59
C GLU A 37 -4.22 9.79 15.69
N SER A 38 -4.99 9.13 14.82
CA SER A 38 -4.46 8.22 13.78
C SER A 38 -3.48 8.95 12.86
N MET A 39 -3.80 10.18 12.44
CA MET A 39 -2.87 11.02 11.69
C MET A 39 -1.61 11.31 12.51
N ARG A 40 -1.75 11.79 13.76
CA ARG A 40 -0.62 12.10 14.64
C ARG A 40 0.33 10.90 14.79
N ALA A 41 -0.23 9.72 15.05
CA ALA A 41 0.53 8.49 15.27
C ALA A 41 1.30 8.07 14.00
N ALA A 42 0.68 8.16 12.83
CA ALA A 42 1.33 7.88 11.55
C ALA A 42 2.54 8.81 11.29
N PHE A 43 2.40 10.11 11.56
CA PHE A 43 3.50 11.08 11.39
C PHE A 43 4.58 10.98 12.49
N ALA A 44 4.28 10.35 13.62
CA ALA A 44 5.21 10.13 14.72
C ALA A 44 5.94 8.78 14.66
N ASP A 45 5.79 8.01 13.56
CA ASP A 45 6.27 6.63 13.39
C ASP A 45 5.74 5.67 14.48
N GLU A 46 4.59 6.00 15.10
CA GLU A 46 3.91 5.16 16.09
C GLU A 46 3.04 4.09 15.42
N THR A 47 2.62 4.32 14.17
CA THR A 47 1.91 3.35 13.32
C THR A 47 2.58 3.22 11.94
N ALA A 48 2.30 2.12 11.24
CA ALA A 48 2.83 1.84 9.90
C ALA A 48 1.96 2.43 8.77
N ASP A 49 1.13 3.43 9.09
CA ASP A 49 0.20 4.04 8.13
C ASP A 49 0.88 5.10 7.25
N ASN A 50 2.04 5.60 7.68
CA ASN A 50 2.89 6.48 6.89
C ASN A 50 3.88 5.64 6.06
N ILE A 51 3.95 5.91 4.76
CA ILE A 51 4.67 5.10 3.75
C ILE A 51 6.11 5.56 3.51
#